data_AF-A0A948CX59-F1
#
_entry.id   AF-A0A948CX59-F1
#
_cell.length_a   1.000
_cell.length_b   1.000
_cell.length_c   1.000
_cell.angle_alpha   90.00
_cell.angle_beta   90.00
_cell.angle_gamma   90.00
#
_symmetry.space_group_name_H-M   'P 1'
#
loop_
_entity.id
_entity.type
_entity.pdbx_description
1 polymer ?
#
loop_
_entity_poly.entity_id
_entity_poly.type
_entity_poly.pdbx_seq_one_letter_code
_entity_poly.pdbx_strand_id
1 'polypeptide(L)'
;MMVRYIQKFMTYLEIEKNASRHTLTNYKIDLKEFNESVKDKTIESITHIDVRLFLARMKEKNFSKRTVARKMAALRSFFRFLCREGYIKSSPASGLQTPKLDKKLPLFLNTDEVVKLVESPDLSDIYGLRDRAILETLYSSGIRVG
;
A
#
# COMPACT_ATOMS: atom_id res chain seq x y z
N MET A 1 9.35 16.39 16.65
CA MET A 1 8.34 16.31 15.58
C MET A 1 8.42 14.97 14.86
N MET A 2 7.28 14.38 14.49
CA MET A 2 7.19 13.02 13.92
C MET A 2 7.96 12.84 12.59
N VAL A 3 8.13 13.90 11.80
CA VAL A 3 8.88 13.90 10.53
C VAL A 3 10.29 13.30 10.65
N ARG A 4 11.04 13.62 11.72
CA ARG A 4 12.40 13.06 11.94
C ARG A 4 12.37 11.54 12.06
N TYR A 5 11.36 11.00 12.74
CA TYR A 5 11.20 9.57 12.94
C TYR A 5 10.76 8.86 11.65
N ILE A 6 9.94 9.52 10.83
CA ILE A 6 9.60 9.03 9.49
C ILE A 6 10.88 8.87 8.65
N GLN A 7 11.78 9.86 8.66
CA GLN A 7 13.02 9.78 7.89
C GLN A 7 13.93 8.62 8.35
N LYS A 8 14.05 8.41 9.68
CA LYS A 8 14.76 7.26 10.24
C LYS A 8 14.14 5.94 9.79
N PHE A 9 12.81 5.84 9.81
CA PHE A 9 12.10 4.66 9.34
C PHE A 9 12.25 4.42 7.84
N MET A 10 12.25 5.48 7.01
CA MET A 10 12.51 5.34 5.56
C MET A 10 13.92 4.80 5.31
N THR A 11 14.91 5.31 6.03
CA THR A 11 16.30 4.86 5.95
C THR A 11 16.42 3.39 6.34
N TYR A 12 15.75 2.98 7.43
CA TYR A 12 15.66 1.59 7.84
C TYR A 12 15.03 0.70 6.75
N LEU A 13 13.92 1.13 6.15
CA LEU A 13 13.26 0.36 5.10
C LEU A 13 14.15 0.22 3.85
N GLU A 14 14.86 1.29 3.48
CA GLU A 14 15.72 1.33 2.30
C GLU A 14 16.98 0.49 2.50
N ILE A 15 17.71 0.72 3.59
CA ILE A 15 19.04 0.12 3.80
C ILE A 15 18.92 -1.29 4.38
N GLU A 16 18.15 -1.47 5.46
CA GLU A 16 18.12 -2.75 6.18
C GLU A 16 17.08 -3.73 5.63
N LYS A 17 16.00 -3.22 5.03
CA LYS A 17 14.94 -4.06 4.43
C LYS A 17 14.99 -4.13 2.92
N ASN A 18 15.90 -3.40 2.28
CA ASN A 18 16.04 -3.33 0.83
C ASN A 18 14.68 -3.15 0.13
N ALA A 19 13.84 -2.28 0.71
CA ALA A 19 12.47 -2.10 0.25
C ALA A 19 12.45 -1.42 -1.12
N SER A 20 11.58 -1.88 -2.02
CA SER A 20 11.46 -1.29 -3.36
C SER A 20 11.04 0.18 -3.29
N ARG A 21 11.37 0.96 -4.33
CA ARG A 21 11.00 2.39 -4.44
C ARG A 21 9.49 2.63 -4.31
N HIS A 22 8.66 1.74 -4.84
CA HIS A 22 7.20 1.79 -4.69
C HIS A 22 6.78 1.55 -3.23
N THR A 23 7.44 0.64 -2.53
CA THR A 23 7.18 0.38 -1.11
C THR A 23 7.51 1.62 -0.28
N LEU A 24 8.71 2.20 -0.47
CA LEU A 24 9.12 3.44 0.22
C LEU A 24 8.14 4.60 -0.03
N THR A 25 7.75 4.80 -1.29
CA THR A 25 6.78 5.83 -1.69
C THR A 25 5.44 5.64 -0.97
N ASN A 26 4.90 4.43 -0.96
CA ASN A 26 3.62 4.11 -0.33
C ASN A 26 3.66 4.34 1.19
N TYR A 27 4.73 3.92 1.87
CA TYR A 27 4.90 4.18 3.30
C TYR A 27 5.02 5.69 3.58
N LYS A 28 5.80 6.43 2.77
CA LYS A 28 5.99 7.87 2.95
C LYS A 28 4.67 8.64 2.83
N ILE A 29 3.85 8.31 1.83
CA ILE A 29 2.53 8.93 1.63
C ILE A 29 1.63 8.68 2.85
N ASP A 30 1.55 7.44 3.32
CA ASP A 30 0.68 7.08 4.43
C ASP A 30 1.10 7.74 5.75
N LEU A 31 2.40 7.72 6.04
CA LEU A 31 2.92 8.29 7.28
C LEU A 31 2.86 9.81 7.27
N LYS A 32 3.00 10.45 6.10
CA LYS A 32 2.80 11.89 5.97
C LYS A 32 1.34 12.27 6.26
N GLU A 33 0.38 11.56 5.67
CA GLU A 33 -1.04 11.83 5.92
C GLU A 33 -1.41 11.65 7.41
N PHE A 34 -0.87 10.63 8.06
CA PHE A 34 -1.06 10.47 9.50
C PHE A 34 -0.40 11.60 10.30
N ASN A 35 0.84 11.99 9.96
CA ASN A 35 1.54 13.11 10.60
C ASN A 35 0.72 14.41 10.55
N GLU A 36 0.08 14.71 9.41
CA GLU A 36 -0.82 15.88 9.31
C GLU A 36 -2.01 15.80 10.28
N SER A 37 -2.52 14.59 10.55
CA SER A 37 -3.65 14.40 11.46
C SER A 37 -3.32 14.63 12.94
N VAL A 38 -2.04 14.59 13.30
CA VAL A 38 -1.51 14.74 14.67
C VAL A 38 -0.39 15.79 14.75
N LYS A 39 -0.39 16.78 13.85
CA LYS A 39 0.71 17.75 13.66
C LYS A 39 1.16 18.47 14.94
N ASP A 40 0.24 18.68 15.89
CA ASP A 40 0.48 19.41 17.14
C ASP A 40 0.96 18.49 18.28
N LYS A 41 1.19 17.21 17.99
CA LYS A 41 1.62 16.21 18.98
C LYS A 41 3.08 15.81 18.82
N THR A 42 3.71 15.49 19.94
CA THR A 42 5.01 14.82 19.99
C THR A 42 4.82 13.32 19.75
N ILE A 43 5.88 12.60 19.41
CA ILE A 43 5.73 11.16 19.08
C ILE A 43 5.29 10.36 20.31
N GLU A 44 5.71 10.80 21.50
CA GLU A 44 5.44 10.18 22.80
C GLU A 44 4.02 10.45 23.29
N SER A 45 3.38 11.53 22.83
CA SER A 45 2.00 11.89 23.20
C SER A 45 0.94 11.33 22.25
N ILE A 46 1.35 10.63 21.19
CA ILE A 46 0.42 9.92 20.31
C ILE A 46 -0.10 8.68 21.03
N THR A 47 -1.43 8.59 21.09
CA THR A 47 -2.14 7.52 21.77
C THR A 47 -2.95 6.67 20.80
N HIS A 48 -3.53 5.57 21.30
CA HIS A 48 -4.47 4.75 20.53
C HIS A 48 -5.71 5.54 20.08
N ILE A 49 -6.09 6.60 20.80
CA ILE A 49 -7.24 7.46 20.47
C ILE A 49 -6.93 8.23 19.18
N ASP A 50 -5.72 8.74 19.03
CA ASP A 50 -5.29 9.49 17.84
C ASP A 50 -5.33 8.61 16.58
N VAL A 51 -4.84 7.38 16.69
CA VAL A 51 -4.91 6.42 15.59
C VAL A 51 -6.37 6.06 15.28
N ARG A 52 -7.22 5.90 16.28
CA ARG A 52 -8.67 5.63 16.07
C ARG A 52 -9.37 6.81 15.39
N LEU A 53 -9.09 8.05 15.80
CA LEU A 53 -9.62 9.26 15.18
C LEU A 53 -9.17 9.39 13.72
N PHE A 54 -7.90 9.08 13.43
CA PHE A 54 -7.41 9.03 12.05
C PHE A 54 -8.20 8.02 11.20
N LEU A 55 -8.38 6.78 11.69
CA LEU A 55 -9.15 5.75 10.99
C LEU A 55 -10.64 6.14 10.82
N ALA A 56 -11.24 6.83 11.80
CA ALA A 56 -12.61 7.32 11.72
C ALA A 56 -12.77 8.37 10.61
N ARG A 57 -11.85 9.36 10.53
CA ARG A 57 -11.82 10.36 9.45
C ARG A 57 -11.68 9.72 8.07
N MET A 58 -10.92 8.64 7.95
CA MET A 58 -10.83 7.91 6.68
C MET A 58 -12.16 7.27 6.28
N LYS A 59 -12.92 6.76 7.26
CA LYS A 59 -14.25 6.19 7.02
C LYS A 59 -15.23 7.28 6.56
N GLU A 60 -15.19 8.46 7.19
CA GLU A 60 -16.00 9.62 6.80
C GLU A 60 -15.71 10.09 5.37
N LYS A 61 -14.44 10.00 4.94
CA LYS A 61 -14.00 10.30 3.57
C LYS A 61 -14.28 9.17 2.56
N ASN A 62 -15.04 8.14 2.93
CA ASN A 62 -15.38 6.99 2.07
C ASN A 62 -14.16 6.26 1.48
N PHE A 63 -13.02 6.23 2.19
CA PHE A 63 -11.90 5.41 1.74
C PHE A 63 -12.26 3.92 1.75
N SER A 64 -11.77 3.19 0.75
CA SER A 64 -11.97 1.75 0.69
C SER A 64 -11.37 1.04 1.92
N LYS A 65 -11.99 -0.06 2.37
CA LYS A 65 -11.44 -0.91 3.44
C LYS A 65 -9.99 -1.31 3.18
N ARG A 66 -9.62 -1.54 1.91
CA ARG A 66 -8.26 -1.87 1.47
C ARG A 66 -7.29 -0.72 1.73
N THR A 67 -7.68 0.52 1.43
CA THR A 67 -6.88 1.69 1.73
C THR A 67 -6.66 1.85 3.23
N VAL A 68 -7.74 1.73 4.02
CA VAL A 68 -7.66 1.82 5.49
C VAL A 68 -6.74 0.72 6.07
N ALA A 69 -6.88 -0.52 5.60
CA ALA A 69 -6.03 -1.63 6.05
C ALA A 69 -4.55 -1.41 5.69
N ARG A 70 -4.26 -0.90 4.48
CA ARG A 70 -2.90 -0.57 4.04
C ARG A 70 -2.27 0.51 4.94
N LYS A 71 -2.97 1.61 5.21
CA LYS A 71 -2.47 2.66 6.11
C LYS A 71 -2.27 2.14 7.53
N MET A 72 -3.19 1.30 8.02
CA MET A 72 -3.07 0.68 9.33
C MET A 72 -1.82 -0.23 9.43
N ALA A 73 -1.52 -0.98 8.37
CA ALA A 73 -0.29 -1.77 8.30
C ALA A 73 0.95 -0.87 8.31
N ALA A 74 0.92 0.26 7.58
CA ALA A 74 2.00 1.22 7.58
C ALA A 74 2.29 1.79 8.99
N LEU A 75 1.24 2.21 9.70
CA LEU A 75 1.36 2.71 11.08
C LEU A 75 1.88 1.64 12.04
N ARG A 76 1.39 0.40 11.93
CA ARG A 76 1.88 -0.70 12.77
C ARG A 76 3.36 -0.98 12.56
N SER A 77 3.81 -0.99 11.30
CA SER A 77 5.21 -1.21 10.96
C SER A 77 6.08 -0.07 11.50
N PHE A 78 5.66 1.18 11.30
CA PHE A 78 6.36 2.37 11.78
C PHE A 78 6.48 2.40 13.32
N PHE A 79 5.38 2.27 14.05
CA PHE A 79 5.43 2.30 15.51
C PHE A 79 6.16 1.09 16.10
N ARG A 80 6.13 -0.07 15.45
CA ARG A 80 6.94 -1.22 15.86
C ARG A 80 8.44 -0.93 15.72
N PHE A 81 8.84 -0.30 14.61
CA PHE A 81 10.20 0.20 14.45
C PHE A 81 10.57 1.17 15.58
N LEU A 82 9.72 2.15 15.89
CA LEU A 82 10.01 3.09 16.97
C LEU A 82 10.15 2.45 18.36
N CYS A 83 9.33 1.44 18.67
CA CYS A 83 9.50 0.66 19.89
C CYS A 83 10.82 -0.11 19.89
N ARG A 84 11.17 -0.76 18.78
CA ARG A 84 12.41 -1.53 18.65
C ARG A 84 13.66 -0.66 18.86
N GLU A 85 13.65 0.55 18.29
CA GLU A 85 14.74 1.52 18.43
C GLU A 85 14.71 2.29 19.76
N GLY A 86 13.75 2.01 20.65
CA GLY A 86 13.65 2.63 21.98
C GLY A 86 13.13 4.07 21.99
N TYR A 87 12.61 4.60 20.88
CA TYR A 87 12.07 5.97 20.83
C TYR A 87 10.75 6.12 21.59
N ILE A 88 9.95 5.05 21.66
CA ILE A 88 8.71 5.01 22.43
C ILE A 88 8.59 3.68 23.16
N LYS A 89 7.95 3.68 24.33
CA LYS A 89 7.82 2.48 25.18
C LYS A 89 6.81 1.46 24.64
N SER A 90 5.73 1.93 24.02
CA SER A 90 4.65 1.08 23.51
C SER A 90 4.06 1.66 22.24
N SER A 91 3.59 0.77 21.35
CA SER A 91 3.02 1.20 20.08
C SER A 91 1.56 1.63 20.27
N PRO A 92 1.16 2.86 19.89
CA PRO A 92 -0.24 3.31 19.94
C PRO A 92 -1.15 2.57 18.94
N ALA A 93 -0.55 1.84 17.98
CA ALA A 93 -1.26 0.99 17.04
C ALA A 93 -1.45 -0.47 17.55
N SER A 94 -0.98 -0.76 18.78
CA SER A 94 -1.19 -2.06 19.43
C SER A 94 -2.67 -2.27 19.74
N GLY A 95 -3.17 -3.50 19.55
CA GLY A 95 -4.57 -3.86 19.85
C GLY A 95 -5.62 -3.31 18.89
N LEU A 96 -5.30 -2.37 18.01
CA LEU A 96 -6.24 -1.88 17.00
C LEU A 96 -6.48 -2.94 15.91
N GLN A 97 -7.76 -3.24 15.67
CA GLN A 97 -8.16 -4.20 14.66
C GLN A 97 -8.03 -3.59 13.26
N THR A 98 -7.45 -4.37 12.35
CA THR A 98 -7.45 -4.03 10.93
C THR A 98 -8.81 -4.39 10.34
N PRO A 99 -9.44 -3.52 9.54
CA PRO A 99 -10.73 -3.84 8.91
C PRO A 99 -10.64 -5.16 8.15
N LYS A 100 -11.59 -6.06 8.39
CA LYS A 100 -11.71 -7.30 7.62
C LYS A 100 -12.00 -6.92 6.17
N LEU A 101 -11.10 -7.30 5.28
CA LEU A 101 -11.27 -7.08 3.85
C LEU A 101 -12.28 -8.07 3.31
N ASP A 102 -13.22 -7.58 2.52
CA ASP A 102 -14.14 -8.44 1.78
C ASP A 102 -13.33 -9.21 0.75
N LYS A 103 -13.43 -10.55 0.77
CA LYS A 103 -12.82 -11.40 -0.25
C LYS A 103 -13.72 -11.36 -1.48
N LYS A 104 -13.43 -10.46 -2.42
CA LYS A 104 -14.02 -10.57 -3.77
C LYS A 104 -13.38 -11.76 -4.47
N LEU A 105 -14.20 -12.57 -5.14
CA LEU A 105 -13.68 -13.56 -6.07
C LEU A 105 -12.89 -12.83 -7.16
N PRO A 106 -11.69 -13.33 -7.55
CA PRO A 106 -10.99 -12.79 -8.70
C PRO A 106 -11.91 -12.82 -9.91
N LEU A 107 -11.98 -11.71 -10.65
CA LEU A 107 -12.50 -11.75 -12.00
C LEU A 107 -11.41 -12.41 -12.85
N PHE A 108 -11.76 -13.48 -13.56
CA PHE A 108 -10.87 -14.15 -14.49
C PHE A 108 -11.57 -14.27 -15.84
N LEU A 109 -10.77 -14.29 -16.90
CA LEU A 109 -11.24 -14.59 -18.24
C LEU A 109 -11.23 -16.11 -18.43
N ASN A 110 -12.30 -16.67 -18.97
CA ASN A 110 -12.30 -18.05 -19.43
C ASN A 110 -11.47 -18.19 -20.73
N THR A 111 -11.20 -19.42 -21.16
CA THR A 111 -10.36 -19.69 -22.33
C THR A 111 -10.85 -18.96 -23.58
N ASP A 112 -12.16 -18.97 -23.86
CA ASP A 112 -12.73 -18.32 -25.05
C ASP A 112 -12.62 -16.80 -24.97
N GLU A 113 -12.80 -16.22 -23.78
CA GLU A 113 -12.60 -14.79 -23.56
C GLU A 113 -11.14 -14.37 -23.74
N VAL A 114 -10.19 -15.21 -23.32
CA VAL A 114 -8.76 -14.95 -23.53
C VAL A 114 -8.41 -15.04 -25.01
N VAL A 115 -8.88 -16.06 -25.73
CA VAL A 115 -8.65 -16.20 -27.18
C VAL A 115 -9.18 -14.95 -27.89
N LYS A 116 -10.42 -14.54 -27.61
CA LYS A 116 -10.99 -13.30 -28.18
C LYS A 116 -10.18 -12.05 -27.86
N LEU A 117 -9.66 -11.94 -26.64
CA LEU A 117 -8.82 -10.80 -26.24
C LEU A 117 -7.50 -10.80 -27.01
N VAL A 118 -6.82 -11.94 -27.09
CA VAL A 118 -5.55 -12.07 -27.81
C VAL A 118 -5.77 -11.84 -29.32
N GLU A 119 -6.93 -12.21 -29.86
CA GLU A 119 -7.36 -12.01 -31.27
C GLU A 119 -7.97 -10.66 -31.62
N SER A 120 -8.21 -9.78 -30.66
CA SER A 120 -8.82 -8.48 -30.95
C SER A 120 -7.95 -7.46 -31.73
N PRO A 121 -6.60 -7.47 -31.67
CA PRO A 121 -5.79 -6.46 -32.37
C PRO A 121 -5.83 -6.57 -33.91
N ASP A 122 -5.86 -5.43 -34.61
CA ASP A 122 -5.85 -5.35 -36.07
C ASP A 122 -4.45 -5.62 -36.65
N LEU A 123 -4.29 -6.71 -37.40
CA LEU A 123 -3.02 -7.14 -37.96
C LEU A 123 -2.58 -6.34 -39.20
N SER A 124 -3.44 -5.47 -39.74
CA SER A 124 -3.10 -4.60 -40.87
C SER A 124 -2.28 -3.37 -40.45
N ASP A 125 -2.22 -3.08 -39.15
CA ASP A 125 -1.46 -1.98 -38.56
C ASP A 125 -0.31 -2.51 -37.69
N ILE A 126 0.83 -1.81 -37.72
CA ILE A 126 2.02 -2.15 -36.95
C ILE A 126 1.75 -2.14 -35.44
N TYR A 127 0.85 -1.27 -34.98
CA TYR A 127 0.44 -1.23 -33.57
C TYR A 127 -0.35 -2.48 -33.18
N GLY A 128 -1.24 -2.97 -34.03
CA GLY A 128 -2.00 -4.18 -33.73
C GLY A 128 -1.16 -5.45 -33.80
N LEU A 129 -0.19 -5.53 -34.72
CA LEU A 129 0.83 -6.60 -34.71
C LEU A 129 1.63 -6.62 -33.39
N ARG A 130 2.06 -5.44 -32.91
CA ARG A 130 2.76 -5.31 -31.62
C ARG A 130 1.87 -5.73 -30.45
N ASP A 131 0.65 -5.21 -30.40
CA ASP A 131 -0.27 -5.47 -29.29
C ASP A 131 -0.66 -6.95 -29.25
N ARG A 132 -0.83 -7.59 -30.42
CA ARG A 132 -1.00 -9.04 -30.54
C ARG A 132 0.17 -9.80 -29.91
N ALA A 133 1.40 -9.45 -30.29
CA ALA A 133 2.60 -10.11 -29.77
C ALA A 133 2.73 -9.94 -28.24
N ILE A 134 2.39 -8.76 -27.71
CA ILE A 134 2.39 -8.50 -26.26
C ILE A 134 1.37 -9.39 -25.56
N LEU A 135 0.12 -9.43 -26.04
CA LEU A 135 -0.95 -10.24 -25.45
C LEU A 135 -0.63 -11.74 -25.49
N GLU A 136 -0.13 -12.23 -26.63
CA GLU A 136 0.29 -13.63 -26.81
C GLU A 136 1.43 -14.00 -25.85
N THR A 137 2.42 -13.11 -25.69
CA THR A 137 3.55 -13.31 -24.78
C THR A 137 3.07 -13.35 -23.33
N LEU A 138 2.24 -12.38 -22.91
CA LEU A 138 1.68 -12.33 -21.55
C LEU A 138 0.88 -13.61 -21.23
N TYR A 139 0.04 -14.05 -22.17
CA TYR A 139 -0.78 -15.25 -21.99
C TYR A 139 0.07 -16.52 -21.94
N SER A 140 1.00 -16.69 -22.90
CA SER A 140 1.79 -17.92 -23.03
C SER A 140 2.85 -18.10 -21.95
N SER A 141 3.40 -17.00 -21.42
CA SER A 141 4.50 -17.04 -20.44
C SER A 141 4.05 -16.79 -19.00
N GLY A 142 2.86 -16.24 -18.78
CA GLY A 142 2.38 -15.88 -17.43
C GLY A 142 3.18 -14.79 -16.74
N ILE A 143 4.00 -14.02 -17.47
CA ILE A 143 4.76 -12.90 -16.92
C ILE A 143 3.84 -11.75 -16.51
N ARG A 144 4.26 -10.98 -15.51
CA ARG A 144 3.53 -9.79 -15.06
C ARG A 144 3.91 -8.59 -15.93
N VAL A 145 2.96 -7.68 -16.13
CA VAL A 145 3.14 -6.45 -16.93
C VAL A 145 4.18 -5.49 -16.32
N GLY A 146 4.51 -5.64 -15.02
CA GLY A 146 5.60 -4.91 -14.36
C GLY A 146 5.22 -3.49 -13.95
#